data_AF-A0A1W6A876-F1
#
_entry.id   AF-A0A1W6A876-F1
#
_cell.length_a   1.000
_cell.length_b   1.000
_cell.length_c   1.000
_cell.angle_alpha   90.00
_cell.angle_beta   90.00
_cell.angle_gamma   90.00
#
_symmetry.space_group_name_H-M   'P 1'
#
loop_
_entity.id
_entity.type
_entity.pdbx_description
1 polymer ?
#
loop_
_entity_poly.entity_id
_entity_poly.type
_entity_poly.pdbx_seq_one_letter_code
_entity_poly.pdbx_strand_id
1 'polypeptide(L)'
;MDNVIKTVDLTDAESSKLVAYIYSNDVTLIEKAFCPNEIKLKFNEIAILSAIKTAYITKVSIRKELEAIFHDTGVLLVKKNVERNSIQSITMHFEQFKKLQNEIENLNKSML
;
A
#
# COMPACT_ATOMS: atom_id res chain seq x y z
N MET A 1 14.68 -12.45 0.39
CA MET A 1 13.59 -11.92 1.27
C MET A 1 14.18 -11.22 2.50
N ASP A 2 15.48 -10.94 2.49
CA ASP A 2 16.29 -10.93 3.71
C ASP A 2 16.50 -9.55 4.34
N ASN A 3 15.88 -8.52 3.76
CA ASN A 3 16.01 -7.13 4.18
C ASN A 3 14.69 -6.54 4.71
N VAL A 4 13.71 -7.38 5.06
CA VAL A 4 12.47 -6.91 5.68
C VAL A 4 12.79 -6.42 7.08
N ILE A 5 12.59 -5.12 7.33
CA ILE A 5 12.77 -4.49 8.63
C ILE A 5 11.60 -4.82 9.55
N LYS A 6 10.38 -4.77 9.00
CA LYS A 6 9.16 -5.05 9.76
C LYS A 6 8.09 -5.68 8.89
N THR A 7 7.38 -6.65 9.43
CA THR A 7 6.15 -7.19 8.83
C THR A 7 4.97 -6.66 9.62
N VAL A 8 3.99 -6.09 8.92
CA VAL A 8 2.76 -5.53 9.53
C VAL A 8 1.57 -6.31 9.00
N ASP A 9 0.83 -6.94 9.91
CA ASP A 9 -0.47 -7.53 9.59
C ASP A 9 -1.50 -6.41 9.44
N LEU A 10 -2.04 -6.29 8.25
CA LEU A 10 -3.08 -5.33 7.89
C LEU A 10 -4.42 -6.02 7.63
N THR A 11 -4.55 -7.32 7.92
CA THR A 11 -5.80 -8.06 7.72
C THR A 11 -6.92 -7.41 8.53
N ASP A 12 -8.03 -7.10 7.86
CA ASP A 12 -9.29 -6.73 8.50
C ASP A 12 -10.27 -7.93 8.42
N ALA A 13 -11.24 -8.00 9.32
CA ALA A 13 -12.18 -9.12 9.41
C ALA A 13 -12.99 -9.34 8.11
N GLU A 14 -13.18 -8.27 7.34
CA GLU A 14 -13.91 -8.27 6.07
C GLU A 14 -13.02 -8.38 4.82
N SER A 15 -11.69 -8.38 4.98
CA SER A 15 -10.75 -8.40 3.85
C SER A 15 -10.00 -9.74 3.73
N SER A 16 -9.49 -10.00 2.54
CA SER A 16 -8.41 -10.95 2.31
C SER A 16 -7.21 -10.64 3.23
N LYS A 17 -6.37 -11.67 3.49
CA LYS A 17 -5.19 -11.53 4.35
C LYS A 17 -4.19 -10.57 3.71
N LEU A 18 -4.16 -9.34 4.18
CA LEU A 18 -3.28 -8.28 3.70
C LEU A 18 -2.09 -8.13 4.64
N VAL A 19 -0.88 -8.23 4.08
CA VAL A 19 0.37 -8.07 4.83
C VAL A 19 1.24 -7.02 4.15
N ALA A 20 1.83 -6.12 4.94
CA ALA A 20 2.84 -5.18 4.47
C ALA A 20 4.24 -5.61 4.95
N TYR A 21 5.16 -5.74 4.01
CA TYR A 21 6.58 -5.93 4.27
C TYR A 21 7.30 -4.59 4.10
N ILE A 22 7.83 -4.05 5.19
CA ILE A 22 8.53 -2.77 5.24
C ILE A 22 10.03 -3.01 5.08
N TYR A 23 10.64 -2.33 4.11
CA TYR A 23 12.08 -2.26 3.85
C TYR A 23 12.59 -0.84 4.17
N SER A 24 13.87 -0.55 3.94
CA SER A 24 14.46 0.75 4.28
C SER A 24 13.77 1.96 3.62
N ASN A 25 13.29 1.82 2.37
CA ASN A 25 12.66 2.91 1.62
C ASN A 25 11.34 2.53 0.93
N ASP A 26 10.98 1.25 0.99
CA ASP A 26 9.91 0.66 0.21
C ASP A 26 9.00 -0.19 1.11
N VAL A 27 7.75 -0.32 0.70
CA VAL A 27 6.78 -1.25 1.26
C VAL A 27 6.25 -2.15 0.16
N THR A 28 6.25 -3.45 0.40
CA THR A 28 5.55 -4.41 -0.45
C THR A 28 4.26 -4.83 0.23
N LEU A 29 3.13 -4.49 -0.37
CA LEU A 29 1.80 -4.97 0.01
C LEU A 29 1.53 -6.30 -0.68
N ILE A 30 1.16 -7.32 0.09
CA ILE A 30 0.80 -8.64 -0.41
C ILE A 30 -0.58 -9.03 0.10
N GLU A 31 -1.51 -9.21 -0.82
CA GLU A 31 -2.80 -9.83 -0.57
C GLU A 31 -2.66 -11.34 -0.77
N LYS A 32 -2.70 -12.11 0.33
CA LYS A 32 -2.52 -13.56 0.29
C LYS A 32 -3.80 -14.25 -0.19
N ALA A 33 -3.79 -14.66 -1.45
CA ALA A 33 -4.81 -15.49 -2.10
C ALA A 33 -4.16 -16.61 -2.92
N PHE A 34 -4.95 -17.45 -3.58
CA PHE A 34 -4.45 -18.49 -4.50
C PHE A 34 -3.59 -17.89 -5.64
N CYS A 35 -3.97 -16.70 -6.13
CA CYS A 35 -3.17 -15.85 -7.00
C CYS A 35 -2.88 -14.54 -6.25
N PRO A 36 -1.72 -14.39 -5.57
CA PRO A 36 -1.47 -13.24 -4.72
C PRO A 36 -1.28 -11.95 -5.54
N ASN A 37 -1.95 -10.88 -5.12
CA ASN A 37 -1.68 -9.54 -5.62
C ASN A 37 -0.49 -8.94 -4.86
N GLU A 38 0.43 -8.30 -5.58
CA GLU A 38 1.60 -7.64 -5.00
C GLU A 38 1.72 -6.22 -5.55
N ILE A 39 1.76 -5.23 -4.67
CA ILE A 39 1.99 -3.83 -5.03
C ILE A 39 3.12 -3.27 -4.18
N LYS A 40 4.11 -2.67 -4.84
CA LYS A 40 5.25 -2.00 -4.19
C LYS A 40 5.05 -0.49 -4.19
N LEU A 41 5.19 0.11 -3.02
CA LEU A 41 5.08 1.55 -2.79
C LEU A 41 6.37 2.06 -2.17
N LYS A 42 6.77 3.28 -2.54
CA LYS A 42 7.80 4.03 -1.83
C LYS A 42 7.20 4.75 -0.62
N PHE A 43 8.00 5.04 0.40
CA PHE A 43 7.52 5.76 1.59
C PHE A 43 6.89 7.12 1.26
N ASN A 44 7.46 7.86 0.30
CA ASN A 44 6.89 9.14 -0.13
C ASN A 44 5.55 8.97 -0.85
N GLU A 45 5.34 7.89 -1.60
CA GLU A 45 4.06 7.58 -2.23
C GLU A 45 2.99 7.29 -1.18
N ILE A 46 3.35 6.60 -0.09
CA ILE A 46 2.45 6.37 1.06
C ILE A 46 2.07 7.70 1.71
N ALA A 47 3.03 8.60 1.94
CA ALA A 47 2.75 9.92 2.50
C ALA A 47 1.82 10.76 1.60
N ILE A 48 2.05 10.74 0.29
CA ILE A 48 1.22 11.43 -0.71
C ILE A 48 -0.23 10.90 -0.68
N LEU A 49 -0.41 9.58 -0.67
CA LEU A 49 -1.73 8.95 -0.61
C LEU A 49 -2.51 9.35 0.65
N SER A 50 -1.82 9.45 1.80
CA SER A 50 -2.42 9.92 3.06
C SER A 50 -2.89 11.38 2.96
N ALA A 51 -2.08 12.25 2.34
CA ALA A 51 -2.42 13.66 2.15
C ALA A 51 -3.60 13.85 1.19
N ILE A 52 -3.65 13.09 0.08
CA ILE A 52 -4.71 13.20 -0.94
C ILE A 52 -6.11 12.93 -0.39
N LYS A 53 -6.24 12.04 0.63
CA LYS A 53 -7.51 11.81 1.32
C LYS A 53 -8.18 13.12 1.76
N THR A 54 -7.39 14.10 2.18
CA THR A 54 -7.90 15.38 2.69
C THR A 54 -8.40 16.32 1.60
N ALA A 55 -8.08 16.03 0.32
CA ALA A 55 -8.37 16.88 -0.83
C ALA A 55 -9.61 16.43 -1.65
N TYR A 56 -10.36 15.40 -1.21
CA TYR A 56 -11.55 14.86 -1.90
C TYR A 56 -11.30 14.43 -3.37
N ILE A 57 -10.07 14.03 -3.70
CA ILE A 57 -9.72 13.54 -5.03
C ILE A 57 -10.09 12.07 -5.15
N THR A 58 -10.80 11.68 -6.21
CA THR A 58 -11.30 10.31 -6.42
C THR A 58 -10.31 9.40 -7.15
N LYS A 59 -9.38 9.95 -7.94
CA LYS A 59 -8.38 9.17 -8.68
C LYS A 59 -7.08 9.95 -8.87
N VAL A 60 -5.95 9.29 -8.64
CA VAL A 60 -4.61 9.84 -8.88
C VAL A 60 -3.72 8.81 -9.60
N SER A 61 -2.98 9.25 -10.60
CA SER A 61 -1.86 8.48 -11.16
C SER A 61 -0.62 8.75 -10.32
N ILE A 62 -0.13 7.73 -9.62
CA ILE A 62 1.05 7.84 -8.74
C ILE A 62 2.33 7.73 -9.59
N ARG A 63 2.35 6.79 -10.52
CA ARG A 63 3.36 6.64 -11.57
C ARG A 63 2.75 5.92 -12.78
N LYS A 64 3.52 5.81 -13.88
CA LYS A 64 3.06 5.31 -15.19
C LYS A 64 2.21 4.02 -15.11
N GLU A 65 2.59 3.10 -14.23
CA GLU A 65 1.91 1.82 -14.06
C GLU A 65 1.03 1.69 -12.82
N LEU A 66 0.93 2.71 -11.96
CA LEU A 66 0.25 2.64 -10.66
C LEU A 66 -0.75 3.79 -10.49
N GLU A 67 -2.02 3.42 -10.35
CA GLU A 67 -3.13 4.33 -10.05
C GLU A 67 -3.67 4.06 -8.64
N ALA A 68 -4.15 5.12 -7.99
CA ALA A 68 -4.88 5.06 -6.73
C ALA A 68 -6.29 5.62 -6.95
N ILE A 69 -7.30 4.84 -6.58
CA ILE A 69 -8.71 5.21 -6.68
C ILE A 69 -9.26 5.27 -5.26
N PHE A 70 -9.71 6.44 -4.85
CA PHE A 70 -10.23 6.69 -3.52
C PHE A 70 -11.73 6.44 -3.48
N HIS A 71 -12.18 5.76 -2.44
CA HIS A 71 -13.59 5.51 -2.15
C HIS A 71 -13.86 5.81 -0.67
N ASP A 72 -15.12 5.72 -0.25
CA ASP A 72 -15.58 6.19 1.07
C ASP A 72 -14.81 5.60 2.25
N THR A 73 -14.32 4.37 2.12
CA THR A 73 -13.68 3.61 3.19
C THR A 73 -12.18 3.35 2.99
N GLY A 74 -11.61 3.73 1.84
CA GLY A 74 -10.23 3.37 1.54
C GLY A 74 -9.74 3.76 0.15
N VAL A 75 -8.70 3.04 -0.28
CA VAL A 75 -7.99 3.24 -1.54
C VAL A 75 -7.85 1.90 -2.26
N LEU A 76 -8.27 1.85 -3.51
CA LEU A 76 -7.94 0.79 -4.44
C LEU A 76 -6.68 1.17 -5.20
N LEU A 77 -5.60 0.43 -4.96
CA LEU A 77 -4.36 0.54 -5.71
C LEU A 77 -4.44 -0.40 -6.92
N VAL A 78 -4.23 0.13 -8.13
CA VAL A 78 -4.28 -0.63 -9.37
C VAL A 78 -2.95 -0.51 -10.09
N LYS A 79 -2.26 -1.64 -10.26
CA LYS A 79 -1.00 -1.75 -10.97
C LYS A 79 -1.19 -2.46 -12.30
N LYS A 80 -0.87 -1.78 -13.40
CA LYS A 80 -0.93 -2.33 -14.76
C LYS A 80 0.44 -2.84 -15.19
N ASN A 81 0.57 -4.14 -15.42
CA ASN A 81 1.79 -4.70 -16.00
C ASN A 81 1.63 -4.79 -17.52
N VAL A 82 2.22 -3.82 -18.22
CA VAL A 82 2.13 -3.69 -19.69
C VAL A 82 2.78 -4.88 -20.40
N GLU A 83 3.89 -5.41 -19.88
CA GLU A 83 4.63 -6.51 -20.50
C GLU A 83 3.89 -7.85 -20.40
N ARG A 84 3.13 -8.05 -19.33
CA ARG A 84 2.39 -9.30 -19.06
C ARG A 84 0.90 -9.20 -19.35
N ASN A 85 0.45 -8.06 -19.89
CA ASN A 85 -0.97 -7.72 -20.06
C ASN A 85 -1.82 -8.11 -18.84
N SER A 86 -1.32 -7.81 -17.63
CA SER A 86 -1.96 -8.22 -16.38
C SER A 86 -2.19 -7.03 -15.47
N ILE A 87 -3.19 -7.17 -14.60
CA ILE A 87 -3.57 -6.16 -13.61
C ILE A 87 -3.46 -6.80 -12.24
N GLN A 88 -2.76 -6.12 -11.34
CA GLN A 88 -2.76 -6.42 -9.92
C GLN A 88 -3.48 -5.30 -9.20
N SER A 89 -4.31 -5.62 -8.23
CA SER A 89 -4.99 -4.63 -7.43
C SER A 89 -5.02 -5.01 -5.96
N ILE A 90 -4.88 -4.03 -5.08
CA ILE A 90 -5.01 -4.22 -3.63
C ILE A 90 -5.90 -3.10 -3.10
N THR A 91 -6.95 -3.49 -2.38
CA THR A 91 -7.76 -2.55 -1.60
C THR A 91 -7.15 -2.38 -0.22
N MET A 92 -7.00 -1.14 0.22
CA MET A 92 -6.61 -0.79 1.58
C MET A 92 -7.62 0.15 2.21
N HIS A 93 -8.18 -0.24 3.35
CA HIS A 93 -9.02 0.63 4.16
C HIS A 93 -8.17 1.74 4.81
N PHE A 94 -8.78 2.89 5.09
CA PHE A 94 -8.06 4.02 5.68
C PHE A 94 -7.43 3.68 7.04
N GLU A 95 -8.05 2.82 7.85
CA GLU A 95 -7.47 2.39 9.13
C GLU A 95 -6.23 1.49 8.93
N GLN A 96 -6.25 0.60 7.94
CA GLN A 96 -5.07 -0.19 7.55
C GLN A 96 -3.93 0.73 7.06
N PHE A 97 -4.28 1.74 6.27
CA PHE A 97 -3.33 2.73 5.76
C PHE A 97 -2.71 3.57 6.89
N LYS A 98 -3.53 4.03 7.84
CA LYS A 98 -3.09 4.77 9.03
C LYS A 98 -2.16 3.92 9.91
N LYS A 99 -2.52 2.65 10.12
CA LYS A 99 -1.67 1.68 10.84
C LYS A 99 -0.30 1.54 10.16
N LEU A 100 -0.29 1.37 8.84
CA LEU A 100 0.96 1.27 8.07
C LEU A 100 1.81 2.55 8.18
N GLN A 101 1.19 3.72 8.03
CA GLN A 101 1.89 5.00 8.14
C GLN A 101 2.53 5.18 9.52
N ASN A 102 1.80 4.91 10.59
CA ASN A 102 2.32 4.99 11.96
C ASN A 102 3.55 4.09 12.17
N GLU A 103 3.53 2.89 11.60
CA GLU A 103 4.66 1.96 11.73
C GLU A 103 5.91 2.46 11.00
N ILE A 104 5.75 3.06 9.82
CA ILE A 104 6.86 3.68 9.09
C ILE A 104 7.43 4.87 9.86
N GLU A 105 6.58 5.73 10.42
CA GLU A 105 7.00 6.89 11.21
C GLU A 105 7.74 6.49 12.49
N ASN A 106 7.27 5.45 13.18
CA ASN A 106 7.94 4.92 14.37
C ASN A 106 9.32 4.33 14.04
N LEU A 107 9.45 3.62 12.92
CA LEU A 107 10.73 3.10 12.46
C LEU A 107 11.71 4.24 12.15
N ASN A 108 11.26 5.27 11.42
CA ASN A 108 12.10 6.43 11.11
C ASN A 108 12.58 7.18 12.37
N LYS A 109 11.73 7.29 13.40
CA LYS A 109 12.13 7.88 14.69
C LYS A 109 13.14 7.03 15.46
N SER A 110 13.09 5.71 15.34
CA SER A 110 14.02 4.79 16.02
C SER A 110 15.39 4.69 15.36
N MET A 111 15.52 5.16 14.12
CA MET A 111 16.77 5.19 13.35
C MET A 111 17.49 6.55 13.41
N LEU A 112 16.87 7.56 14.04
CA LEU A 112 17.43 8.87 14.35
C LEU A 112 17.99 8.88 15.78
#